data_AF-A0A8K0K7V3-F1
#
_entry.id   AF-A0A8K0K7V3-F1
#
_cell.length_a   1.000
_cell.length_b   1.000
_cell.length_c   1.000
_cell.angle_alpha   90.00
_cell.angle_beta   90.00
_cell.angle_gamma   90.00
#
_symmetry.space_group_name_H-M   'P 1'
#
loop_
_entity.id
_entity.type
_entity.pdbx_description
1 polymer ?
#
loop_
_entity_poly.entity_id
_entity_poly.type
_entity_poly.pdbx_seq_one_letter_code
_entity_poly.pdbx_strand_id
1 'polypeptide(L)'
;MASTSRRLPAPMDCPEAIYQLMLDCWQKERTHRPTFASIVKTLDKLIKCPETLRKIAQNRAANPLAPDAPDMTQFASVGEWLQSLKMGRYAEGFERGGITTMDAVVQLTVKELTALGVTLVGHQKKIMNSVQAMRAQISANLSEGFLV
;
A
#
# COMPACT_ATOMS: atom_id res chain seq x y z
N MET A 1 24.07 8.04 7.91
CA MET A 1 24.36 6.58 7.87
C MET A 1 23.04 5.84 8.02
N ALA A 2 22.67 5.10 6.97
CA ALA A 2 21.38 4.44 6.82
C ALA A 2 21.14 3.35 7.87
N SER A 3 19.93 3.28 8.41
CA SER A 3 19.35 2.03 8.93
C SER A 3 17.83 2.12 8.90
N THR A 4 17.27 2.08 7.70
CA THR A 4 15.90 1.66 7.47
C THR A 4 15.75 0.25 8.05
N SER A 5 15.24 0.18 9.28
CA SER A 5 15.04 -1.06 10.01
C SER A 5 14.06 -1.92 9.21
N ARG A 6 14.57 -2.97 8.56
CA ARG A 6 13.78 -3.96 7.79
C ARG A 6 12.81 -4.67 8.75
N ARG A 7 11.66 -4.05 8.99
CA ARG A 7 10.50 -4.67 9.66
C ARG A 7 9.52 -5.14 8.60
N LEU A 8 8.75 -6.15 8.95
CA LEU A 8 7.74 -6.68 8.04
C LEU A 8 6.67 -5.60 7.80
N PRO A 9 6.26 -5.40 6.55
CA PRO A 9 5.16 -4.50 6.24
C PRO A 9 3.87 -4.98 6.92
N ALA A 10 2.93 -4.07 7.11
CA ALA A 10 1.60 -4.42 7.60
C ALA A 10 0.97 -5.48 6.68
N PRO A 11 0.41 -6.57 7.23
CA PRO A 11 -0.39 -7.50 6.45
C PRO A 11 -1.59 -6.80 5.81
N MET A 12 -2.08 -7.33 4.70
CA MET A 12 -3.28 -6.81 4.03
C MET A 12 -4.47 -6.83 4.98
N ASP A 13 -5.26 -5.75 4.98
CA ASP A 13 -6.46 -5.59 5.82
C ASP A 13 -6.20 -5.74 7.33
N CYS A 14 -4.95 -5.57 7.78
CA CYS A 14 -4.60 -5.59 9.18
C CYS A 14 -5.06 -4.30 9.87
N PRO A 15 -5.81 -4.35 10.99
CA PRO A 15 -6.10 -3.17 11.79
C PRO A 15 -4.83 -2.47 12.26
N GLU A 16 -4.82 -1.13 12.23
CA GLU A 16 -3.69 -0.30 12.64
C GLU A 16 -3.28 -0.58 14.08
N ALA A 17 -4.25 -0.75 14.98
CA ALA A 17 -3.99 -1.08 16.38
C ALA A 17 -3.27 -2.43 16.55
N ILE A 18 -3.59 -3.43 15.72
CA ILE A 18 -2.96 -4.74 15.75
C ILE A 18 -1.54 -4.67 15.18
N TYR A 19 -1.36 -3.97 14.06
CA TYR A 19 -0.03 -3.78 13.48
C TYR A 19 0.88 -2.99 14.43
N GLN A 20 0.36 -1.98 15.13
CA GLN A 20 1.12 -1.23 16.13
C GLN A 20 1.58 -2.14 17.28
N LEU A 21 0.72 -3.04 17.77
CA LEU A 21 1.10 -4.02 18.77
C LEU A 21 2.23 -4.96 18.28
N MET A 22 2.21 -5.35 17.00
CA MET A 22 3.31 -6.12 16.39
C MET A 22 4.62 -5.31 16.36
N LEU A 23 4.56 -4.03 15.99
CA LEU A 23 5.71 -3.13 16.00
C LEU A 23 6.29 -2.96 17.41
N ASP A 24 5.44 -2.84 18.42
CA ASP A 24 5.85 -2.73 19.83
C ASP A 24 6.53 -4.02 20.31
N CYS A 25 6.07 -5.19 19.85
CA CYS A 25 6.74 -6.46 20.11
C CYS A 25 8.12 -6.57 19.40
N TRP A 26 8.30 -5.84 18.29
CA TRP A 26 9.52 -5.81 17.49
C TRP A 26 10.47 -4.66 17.84
N GLN A 27 10.29 -4.01 18.99
CA GLN A 27 11.22 -2.99 19.48
C GLN A 27 12.66 -3.53 19.58
N LYS A 28 13.62 -2.69 19.20
CA LYS A 28 15.05 -3.05 19.17
C LYS A 28 15.53 -3.39 20.59
N GLU A 29 15.25 -2.51 21.54
CA GLU A 29 15.53 -2.73 22.95
C GLU A 29 14.50 -3.69 23.56
N ARG A 30 14.98 -4.75 24.24
CA ARG A 30 14.09 -5.76 24.85
C ARG A 30 13.23 -5.18 25.98
N THR A 31 13.71 -4.15 26.66
CA THR A 31 13.02 -3.47 27.76
C THR A 31 11.82 -2.66 27.30
N HIS A 32 11.77 -2.27 26.02
CA HIS A 32 10.64 -1.54 25.43
C HIS A 32 9.54 -2.46 24.89
N ARG A 33 9.80 -3.77 24.84
CA ARG A 33 8.79 -4.74 24.38
C ARG A 33 7.75 -4.93 25.49
N PRO A 34 6.46 -5.01 25.14
CA PRO A 34 5.42 -5.25 26.12
C PRO A 34 5.56 -6.64 26.74
N THR A 35 5.20 -6.76 28.02
CA THR A 35 5.07 -8.07 28.68
C THR A 35 3.85 -8.82 28.15
N PHE A 36 3.83 -10.15 28.28
CA PHE A 36 2.67 -10.95 27.91
C PHE A 36 1.37 -10.49 28.58
N ALA A 37 1.44 -10.09 29.85
CA ALA A 37 0.27 -9.54 30.56
C ALA A 37 -0.26 -8.24 29.91
N SER A 38 0.64 -7.36 29.45
CA SER A 38 0.26 -6.14 28.73
C SER A 38 -0.35 -6.43 27.35
N ILE A 39 0.22 -7.42 26.64
CA ILE A 39 -0.29 -7.88 25.33
C ILE A 39 -1.72 -8.40 25.47
N VAL A 40 -1.97 -9.32 26.41
CA VAL A 40 -3.31 -9.90 26.64
C VAL A 40 -4.32 -8.81 27.00
N LYS A 41 -3.95 -7.91 27.93
CA LYS A 41 -4.79 -6.77 28.32
C LYS A 41 -5.12 -5.84 27.15
N THR A 42 -4.18 -5.66 26.22
CA THR A 42 -4.39 -4.84 25.02
C THR A 42 -5.34 -5.53 24.06
N LEU A 43 -5.14 -6.82 23.78
CA LEU A 43 -6.03 -7.61 22.93
C LEU A 43 -7.46 -7.66 23.50
N ASP A 44 -7.63 -7.85 24.80
CA ASP A 44 -8.95 -7.82 25.47
C ASP A 44 -9.69 -6.51 25.24
N LYS A 45 -8.99 -5.36 25.30
CA LYS A 45 -9.59 -4.06 25.04
C LYS A 45 -10.03 -3.92 23.58
N LEU A 46 -9.22 -4.41 22.64
CA LEU A 46 -9.54 -4.36 21.22
C LEU A 46 -10.74 -5.23 20.87
N ILE A 47 -10.87 -6.41 21.49
CA ILE A 47 -12.03 -7.30 21.30
C ILE A 47 -13.31 -6.69 21.88
N LYS A 48 -13.22 -5.98 23.01
CA LYS A 48 -14.36 -5.31 23.66
C LYS A 48 -14.83 -4.04 22.94
N CYS A 49 -13.98 -3.44 22.11
CA CYS A 49 -14.27 -2.21 21.37
C CYS A 49 -13.97 -2.38 19.87
N PRO A 50 -14.84 -3.04 19.08
CA PRO A 50 -14.59 -3.38 17.68
C PRO A 50 -14.32 -2.17 16.78
N GLU A 51 -14.85 -0.99 17.11
CA GLU A 51 -14.59 0.26 16.38
C GLU A 51 -13.10 0.61 16.32
N THR A 52 -12.31 0.24 17.33
CA THR A 52 -10.86 0.48 17.35
C THR A 52 -10.08 -0.31 16.29
N LEU A 53 -10.68 -1.36 15.72
CA LEU A 53 -10.09 -2.19 14.68
C LEU A 53 -10.47 -1.75 13.26
N ARG A 54 -11.35 -0.76 13.13
CA ARG A 54 -11.90 -0.34 11.84
C ARG A 54 -10.86 0.37 10.96
N LYS A 55 -9.87 1.02 11.57
CA LYS A 55 -8.79 1.71 10.84
C LYS A 55 -7.75 0.70 10.39
N ILE A 56 -7.52 0.59 9.08
CA ILE A 56 -6.55 -0.33 8.49
C ILE A 56 -5.16 0.28 8.49
N ALA A 57 -4.16 -0.52 8.86
CA ALA A 57 -2.75 -0.16 8.84
C ALA A 57 -2.30 0.14 7.42
N GLN A 58 -1.81 1.37 7.19
CA GLN A 58 -1.13 1.71 5.95
C GLN A 58 0.34 1.32 6.06
N ASN A 59 0.90 0.73 5.00
CA ASN A 59 2.33 0.52 4.94
C ASN A 59 3.03 1.87 4.85
N ARG A 60 3.61 2.34 5.97
CA ARG A 60 4.42 3.58 6.03
C ARG A 60 5.59 3.61 5.02
N ALA A 61 5.96 2.47 4.47
CA ALA A 61 6.93 2.36 3.37
C ALA A 61 6.42 2.93 2.02
N ALA A 62 5.14 3.29 1.92
CA ALA A 62 4.54 3.87 0.73
C ALA A 62 3.85 5.19 1.07
N ASN A 63 4.54 6.10 1.77
CA ASN A 63 4.08 7.48 1.85
C ASN A 63 4.36 8.14 0.48
N PRO A 64 3.33 8.45 -0.35
CA PRO A 64 3.55 8.94 -1.72
C PRO A 64 4.20 10.33 -1.80
N LEU A 65 4.39 10.97 -0.65
CA LEU A 65 4.91 12.33 -0.46
C LEU A 65 6.26 12.34 0.27
N ALA A 66 6.91 11.18 0.47
CA ALA A 66 8.26 11.17 1.02
C ALA A 66 9.25 11.74 -0.01
N PRO A 67 10.25 12.55 0.38
CA PRO A 67 11.25 13.13 -0.55
C PRO A 67 12.06 12.08 -1.33
N ASP A 68 12.09 10.85 -0.80
CA ASP A 68 12.75 9.65 -1.30
C ASP A 68 11.76 8.62 -1.87
N ALA A 69 10.47 8.96 -2.01
CA ALA A 69 9.50 8.11 -2.68
C ALA A 69 9.88 7.99 -4.16
N PRO A 70 10.00 6.78 -4.72
CA PRO A 70 10.16 6.63 -6.16
C PRO A 70 8.96 7.29 -6.84
N ASP A 71 9.24 8.21 -7.74
CA ASP A 71 8.23 8.88 -8.53
C ASP A 71 7.45 7.82 -9.32
N MET A 72 6.22 7.51 -8.87
CA MET A 72 5.43 6.45 -9.47
C MET A 72 4.89 6.84 -10.86
N THR A 73 5.16 8.07 -11.32
CA THR A 73 4.86 8.51 -12.68
C THR A 73 5.99 8.20 -13.69
N GLN A 74 7.15 7.69 -13.24
CA GLN A 74 8.32 7.45 -14.10
C GLN A 74 8.48 6.03 -14.64
N PHE A 75 7.45 5.16 -14.56
CA PHE A 75 7.54 3.85 -15.20
C PHE A 75 7.57 4.01 -16.73
N ALA A 76 8.55 3.39 -17.40
CA ALA A 76 8.69 3.48 -18.85
C ALA A 76 7.58 2.71 -19.59
N SER A 77 6.91 1.77 -18.91
CA SER A 77 5.79 1.00 -19.47
C SER A 77 4.85 0.43 -18.40
N VAL A 78 3.63 0.08 -18.81
CA VAL A 78 2.66 -0.66 -17.98
C VAL A 78 3.21 -2.02 -17.52
N GLY A 79 4.00 -2.69 -18.37
CA GLY A 79 4.65 -3.96 -18.04
C GLY A 79 5.66 -3.82 -16.91
N GLU A 80 6.50 -2.79 -16.94
CA GLU A 80 7.47 -2.49 -15.88
C GLU A 80 6.76 -2.14 -14.56
N TRP A 81 5.71 -1.32 -14.63
CA TRP A 81 4.87 -1.02 -13.48
C TRP A 81 4.28 -2.31 -12.85
N LEU A 82 3.69 -3.19 -13.66
CA LEU A 82 3.17 -4.47 -13.18
C LEU A 82 4.28 -5.36 -12.60
N GLN A 83 5.48 -5.37 -13.17
CA GLN A 83 6.63 -6.12 -12.66
C GLN A 83 7.05 -5.61 -11.27
N SER A 84 7.09 -4.30 -11.06
CA SER A 84 7.40 -3.68 -9.76
C SER A 84 6.43 -4.12 -8.65
N LEU A 85 5.16 -4.32 -9.01
CA LEU A 85 4.11 -4.82 -8.10
C LEU A 85 4.12 -6.35 -7.96
N LYS A 86 5.04 -7.07 -8.61
CA LYS A 86 5.01 -8.54 -8.75
C LYS A 86 3.70 -9.04 -9.36
N MET A 87 3.15 -8.27 -10.30
CA MET A 87 1.91 -8.52 -11.04
C MET A 87 2.16 -8.68 -12.55
N GLY A 88 3.42 -8.86 -12.97
CA GLY A 88 3.83 -8.92 -14.39
C GLY A 88 3.10 -9.98 -15.22
N ARG A 89 2.58 -11.05 -14.60
CA ARG A 89 1.77 -12.06 -15.29
C ARG A 89 0.49 -11.51 -15.95
N TYR A 90 0.05 -10.32 -15.56
CA TYR A 90 -1.12 -9.66 -16.14
C TYR A 90 -0.78 -8.74 -17.32
N ALA A 91 0.50 -8.55 -17.66
CA ALA A 91 0.93 -7.59 -18.67
C ALA A 91 0.27 -7.82 -20.04
N GLU A 92 0.26 -9.06 -20.52
CA GLU A 92 -0.40 -9.42 -21.80
C GLU A 92 -1.92 -9.13 -21.76
N GLY A 93 -2.56 -9.32 -20.61
CA GLY A 93 -3.97 -9.00 -20.42
C GLY A 93 -4.25 -7.49 -20.52
N PHE A 94 -3.37 -6.67 -19.96
CA PHE A 94 -3.45 -5.21 -20.05
C PHE A 94 -3.19 -4.72 -21.49
N GLU A 95 -2.18 -5.27 -22.15
CA GLU A 95 -1.84 -4.94 -23.53
C GLU A 95 -2.99 -5.30 -24.50
N ARG A 96 -3.53 -6.52 -24.39
CA ARG A 96 -4.70 -6.94 -25.18
C ARG A 96 -5.96 -6.12 -24.87
N GLY A 97 -6.07 -5.61 -23.65
CA GLY A 97 -7.12 -4.67 -23.23
C GLY A 97 -6.90 -3.22 -23.68
N GLY A 98 -5.81 -2.93 -24.39
CA GLY A 98 -5.47 -1.58 -24.84
C GLY A 98 -4.90 -0.66 -23.76
N ILE A 99 -4.57 -1.19 -22.57
CA ILE A 99 -4.00 -0.43 -21.46
C ILE A 99 -2.48 -0.46 -21.56
N THR A 100 -1.94 0.38 -22.44
CA THR A 100 -0.50 0.44 -22.77
C THR A 100 0.21 1.69 -22.23
N THR A 101 -0.53 2.68 -21.75
CA THR A 101 0.00 3.94 -21.20
C THR A 101 -0.30 4.08 -19.71
N MET A 102 0.55 4.82 -18.98
CA MET A 102 0.32 5.11 -17.56
C MET A 102 -0.90 6.02 -17.36
N ASP A 103 -1.22 6.89 -18.31
CA ASP A 103 -2.45 7.69 -18.33
C ASP A 103 -3.72 6.83 -18.34
N ALA A 104 -3.71 5.71 -19.07
CA ALA A 104 -4.81 4.75 -19.05
C ALA A 104 -4.85 4.00 -17.71
N VAL A 105 -3.69 3.63 -17.16
CA VAL A 105 -3.59 2.94 -15.87
C VAL A 105 -4.20 3.77 -14.73
N VAL A 106 -3.95 5.08 -14.69
CA VAL A 106 -4.50 5.93 -13.63
C VAL A 106 -6.01 6.10 -13.73
N GLN A 107 -6.67 5.70 -14.82
CA GLN A 107 -8.13 5.74 -14.95
C GLN A 107 -8.82 4.44 -14.54
N LEU A 108 -8.04 3.37 -14.31
CA LEU A 108 -8.58 2.04 -14.03
C LEU A 108 -9.48 1.96 -12.79
N THR A 109 -10.47 1.10 -12.90
CA THR A 109 -11.42 0.71 -11.85
C THR A 109 -11.29 -0.79 -11.56
N VAL A 110 -11.82 -1.23 -10.41
CA VAL A 110 -11.86 -2.66 -10.05
C VAL A 110 -12.64 -3.48 -11.09
N LYS A 111 -13.67 -2.89 -11.70
CA LYS A 111 -14.47 -3.54 -12.75
C LYS A 111 -13.63 -3.80 -14.00
N GLU A 112 -12.83 -2.84 -14.43
CA GLU A 112 -11.92 -3.00 -15.58
C GLU A 112 -10.82 -4.02 -15.27
N LEU A 113 -10.24 -4.00 -14.06
CA LEU A 113 -9.29 -5.04 -13.65
C LEU A 113 -9.88 -6.45 -13.76
N THR A 114 -11.16 -6.61 -13.39
CA THR A 114 -11.87 -7.89 -13.54
C THR A 114 -12.00 -8.28 -15.01
N ALA A 115 -12.35 -7.33 -15.90
CA ALA A 115 -12.44 -7.55 -17.33
C ALA A 115 -11.10 -7.91 -17.98
N LEU A 116 -9.99 -7.39 -17.45
CA LEU A 116 -8.62 -7.71 -17.87
C LEU A 116 -8.12 -9.06 -17.32
N GLY A 117 -8.95 -9.80 -16.58
CA GLY A 117 -8.62 -11.12 -16.03
C GLY A 117 -7.95 -11.09 -14.65
N VAL A 118 -7.87 -9.93 -13.99
CA VAL A 118 -7.44 -9.82 -12.58
C VAL A 118 -8.63 -10.10 -11.68
N THR A 119 -8.92 -11.37 -11.41
CA THR A 119 -10.11 -11.79 -10.60
C THR A 119 -9.81 -11.98 -9.11
N LEU A 120 -8.54 -12.20 -8.75
CA LEU A 120 -8.15 -12.37 -7.34
C LEU A 120 -8.25 -11.03 -6.59
N VAL A 121 -9.09 -10.98 -5.55
CA VAL A 121 -9.35 -9.77 -4.74
C VAL A 121 -8.06 -9.15 -4.20
N GLY A 122 -7.12 -9.98 -3.73
CA GLY A 122 -5.82 -9.50 -3.24
C GLY A 122 -4.98 -8.81 -4.33
N HIS A 123 -5.08 -9.28 -5.58
CA HIS A 123 -4.36 -8.69 -6.71
C HIS A 123 -5.03 -7.41 -7.18
N GLN A 124 -6.36 -7.40 -7.26
CA GLN A 124 -7.14 -6.20 -7.55
C GLN A 124 -6.80 -5.08 -6.56
N LYS A 125 -6.81 -5.37 -5.24
CA LYS A 125 -6.43 -4.39 -4.21
C LYS A 125 -4.99 -3.90 -4.39
N LYS A 126 -4.03 -4.80 -4.62
CA LYS A 126 -2.62 -4.41 -4.77
C LYS A 126 -2.42 -3.44 -5.93
N ILE A 127 -3.03 -3.75 -7.08
CA ILE A 127 -2.96 -2.90 -8.27
C ILE A 127 -3.69 -1.57 -8.02
N MET A 128 -4.91 -1.60 -7.47
CA MET A 128 -5.68 -0.39 -7.19
C MET A 128 -5.03 0.54 -6.16
N ASN A 129 -4.35 0.02 -5.15
CA ASN A 129 -3.62 0.84 -4.18
C ASN A 129 -2.49 1.62 -4.86
N SER A 130 -1.77 1.00 -5.82
CA SER A 130 -0.76 1.69 -6.62
C SER A 130 -1.40 2.75 -7.52
N VAL A 131 -2.52 2.44 -8.17
CA VAL A 131 -3.29 3.41 -8.98
C VAL A 131 -3.74 4.62 -8.16
N GLN A 132 -4.23 4.40 -6.94
CA GLN A 132 -4.64 5.48 -6.02
C GLN A 132 -3.45 6.34 -5.58
N ALA A 133 -2.30 5.74 -5.30
CA ALA A 133 -1.08 6.49 -4.98
C ALA A 133 -0.64 7.39 -6.16
N MET A 134 -0.67 6.87 -7.39
CA MET A 134 -0.36 7.66 -8.60
C MET A 134 -1.34 8.84 -8.78
N ARG A 135 -2.65 8.60 -8.58
CA ARG A 135 -3.67 9.68 -8.63
C ARG A 135 -3.40 10.78 -7.60
N ALA A 136 -3.01 10.41 -6.39
CA ALA A 136 -2.70 11.37 -5.33
C ALA A 136 -1.49 12.24 -5.68
N GLN A 137 -0.44 11.64 -6.26
CA GLN A 137 0.76 12.38 -6.73
C GLN A 137 0.43 13.33 -7.89
N ILE A 138 -0.33 12.88 -8.89
CA ILE A 138 -0.76 13.75 -10.01
C ILE A 138 -1.59 14.93 -9.50
N SER A 139 -2.50 14.68 -8.55
CA SER A 139 -3.34 15.73 -7.96
C SER A 139 -2.51 16.74 -7.16
N ALA A 140 -1.47 16.29 -6.45
CA ALA A 140 -0.54 17.15 -5.73
C ALA A 140 0.29 18.02 -6.69
N ASN A 141 0.87 17.43 -7.73
CA ASN A 141 1.66 18.15 -8.74
C ASN A 141 0.82 19.21 -9.48
N LEU A 142 -0.46 18.93 -9.75
CA LEU A 142 -1.37 19.89 -10.37
C LEU A 142 -1.69 21.06 -9.43
N SER A 143 -1.76 20.81 -8.11
CA SER A 143 -2.03 21.84 -7.11
C SER A 143 -0.84 22.79 -6.85
N GLU A 144 0.40 22.31 -6.98
CA GLU A 144 1.59 23.18 -6.91
C GLU A 144 1.76 24.06 -8.15
N GLY A 145 1.24 23.63 -9.31
CA GLY A 145 1.33 24.39 -10.57
C GLY A 145 0.39 25.60 -10.70
N PHE A 146 -0.57 25.79 -9.78
CA PHE A 146 -1.52 26.91 -9.81
C PHE A 146 -1.07 28.13 -8.96
N LEU A 147 0.09 28.04 -8.30
CA LEU A 147 0.63 29.06 -7.40
C LEU A 147 1.76 29.92 -8.00
N VAL A 148 1.85 30.00 -9.33
CA VAL A 148 2.77 30.90 -10.05
C VAL A 148 2.02 32.07 -10.68
#